data_AF-A0A1Y4RXE1-F1
#
_entry.id   AF-A0A1Y4RXE1-F1
#
_cell.length_a   1.000
_cell.length_b   1.000
_cell.length_c   1.000
_cell.angle_alpha   90.00
_cell.angle_beta   90.00
_cell.angle_gamma   90.00
#
_symmetry.space_group_name_H-M   'P 1'
#
loop_
_entity.id
_entity.type
_entity.pdbx_description
1 polymer ?
#
loop_
_entity_poly.entity_id
_entity_poly.type
_entity_poly.pdbx_seq_one_letter_code
_entity_poly.pdbx_strand_id
1 'polypeptide(L)'
;MSIIDTLVTDRSLADVQLWQTLKALGWGAMTPDQQALWSSGAMKGAYNASDLNRVIEAVNYLTGVFQSYGYAPGVSQQTADWSVGQTPTQSQMQVYLGNVQALMDALAEVQFSAELPQSMALLSYAGANNIEQILVELDAYLTAMGGVFIRAGMPWAYAGNEVYVAND
;
A
#
# COMPACT_ATOMS: atom_id res chain seq x y z
N MET A 1 -8.72 -12.30 4.08
CA MET A 1 -7.81 -11.79 3.07
C MET A 1 -8.05 -10.30 2.97
N SER A 2 -7.07 -9.49 3.33
CA SER A 2 -7.12 -8.03 3.23
C SER A 2 -6.44 -7.56 1.95
N ILE A 3 -6.51 -6.26 1.65
CA ILE A 3 -5.75 -5.67 0.55
C ILE A 3 -4.23 -5.84 0.73
N ILE A 4 -3.77 -5.96 1.98
CA ILE A 4 -2.35 -6.17 2.33
C ILE A 4 -1.82 -7.49 1.76
N ASP A 5 -2.64 -8.55 1.74
CA ASP A 5 -2.27 -9.86 1.20
C ASP A 5 -2.04 -9.85 -0.32
N THR A 6 -2.47 -8.79 -1.00
CA THR A 6 -2.32 -8.64 -2.45
C THR A 6 -1.07 -7.86 -2.84
N LEU A 7 -0.37 -7.27 -1.87
CA LEU A 7 0.82 -6.46 -2.09
C LEU A 7 1.96 -7.30 -2.66
N VAL A 8 2.74 -6.69 -3.55
CA VAL A 8 3.86 -7.32 -4.25
C VAL A 8 5.17 -6.76 -3.70
N THR A 9 5.87 -7.56 -2.92
CA THR A 9 7.13 -7.16 -2.26
C THR A 9 8.36 -7.87 -2.83
N ASP A 10 8.17 -8.74 -3.81
CA ASP A 10 9.17 -9.67 -4.35
C ASP A 10 9.49 -9.43 -5.83
N ARG A 11 9.28 -8.22 -6.37
CA ARG A 11 9.66 -7.91 -7.75
C ARG A 11 11.14 -8.16 -7.98
N SER A 12 11.46 -8.81 -9.08
CA SER A 12 12.83 -9.15 -9.46
C SER A 12 13.25 -8.47 -10.77
N LEU A 13 14.54 -8.49 -11.07
CA LEU A 13 15.06 -8.06 -12.37
C LEU A 13 14.49 -8.93 -13.52
N ALA A 14 14.24 -10.21 -13.28
CA ALA A 14 13.66 -11.10 -14.29
C ALA A 14 12.23 -10.67 -14.67
N ASP A 15 11.44 -10.21 -13.69
CA ASP A 15 10.10 -9.67 -13.95
C ASP A 15 10.15 -8.42 -14.84
N VAL A 16 11.08 -7.51 -14.52
CA VAL A 16 11.30 -6.28 -15.30
C VAL A 16 11.73 -6.62 -16.73
N GLN A 17 12.67 -7.55 -16.88
CA GLN A 17 13.16 -7.99 -18.19
C GLN A 17 12.05 -8.67 -19.01
N LEU A 18 11.22 -9.49 -18.38
CA LEU A 18 10.07 -10.12 -19.03
C LEU A 18 9.09 -9.06 -19.54
N TRP A 19 8.76 -8.08 -18.70
CA TRP A 19 7.90 -6.97 -19.11
C TRP A 19 8.49 -6.16 -20.27
N GLN A 20 9.78 -5.82 -20.22
CA GLN A 20 10.46 -5.10 -21.29
C GLN A 20 10.47 -5.90 -22.61
N THR A 21 10.71 -7.21 -22.52
CA THR A 21 10.72 -8.11 -23.68
C THR A 21 9.35 -8.16 -24.35
N LEU A 22 8.30 -8.39 -23.57
CA LEU A 22 6.92 -8.43 -24.09
C LEU A 22 6.51 -7.06 -24.66
N LYS A 23 6.83 -5.97 -23.96
CA LYS A 23 6.57 -4.62 -24.44
C LYS A 23 7.22 -4.36 -25.80
N ALA A 24 8.49 -4.75 -25.97
CA ALA A 24 9.23 -4.58 -27.22
C ALA A 24 8.70 -5.46 -28.36
N LEU A 25 8.26 -6.69 -28.03
CA LEU A 25 7.64 -7.61 -28.99
C LEU A 25 6.33 -7.03 -29.55
N GLY A 26 5.55 -6.37 -28.70
CA GLY A 26 4.25 -5.81 -29.05
C GLY A 26 3.15 -6.87 -29.11
N TRP A 27 1.91 -6.45 -28.82
CA TRP A 27 0.76 -7.35 -28.63
C TRP A 27 0.57 -8.35 -29.78
N GLY A 28 0.68 -7.89 -31.03
CA GLY A 28 0.42 -8.72 -32.21
C GLY A 28 1.42 -9.86 -32.45
N ALA A 29 2.61 -9.79 -31.84
CA ALA A 29 3.64 -10.81 -31.97
C ALA A 29 3.77 -11.69 -30.71
N MET A 30 3.02 -11.39 -29.65
CA MET A 30 2.94 -12.24 -28.46
C MET A 30 2.18 -13.55 -28.75
N THR A 31 2.61 -14.64 -28.14
CA THR A 31 1.85 -15.90 -28.08
C THR A 31 0.58 -15.73 -27.24
N PRO A 32 -0.44 -16.60 -27.38
CA PRO A 32 -1.65 -16.55 -26.56
C PRO A 32 -1.38 -16.55 -25.04
N ASP A 33 -0.39 -17.32 -24.59
CA ASP A 33 -0.03 -17.36 -23.16
C ASP A 33 0.62 -16.06 -22.69
N GLN A 34 1.45 -15.43 -23.53
CA GLN A 34 2.03 -14.12 -23.24
C GLN A 34 0.98 -13.01 -23.24
N GLN A 35 0.01 -13.06 -24.14
CA GLN A 35 -1.14 -12.15 -24.16
C GLN A 35 -1.99 -12.32 -22.89
N ALA A 36 -2.25 -13.56 -22.48
CA ALA A 36 -2.97 -13.86 -21.25
C ALA A 36 -2.21 -13.33 -20.02
N LEU A 37 -0.89 -13.53 -19.93
CA LEU A 37 -0.06 -12.97 -18.87
C LEU A 37 -0.13 -11.44 -18.86
N TRP A 38 0.05 -10.80 -20.02
CA TRP A 38 0.02 -9.35 -20.18
C TRP A 38 -1.32 -8.75 -19.75
N SER A 39 -2.44 -9.38 -20.13
CA SER A 39 -3.79 -8.93 -19.81
C SER A 39 -4.27 -9.28 -18.41
N SER A 40 -3.65 -10.27 -17.75
CA SER A 40 -4.05 -10.64 -16.39
C SER A 40 -3.72 -9.57 -15.34
N GLY A 41 -2.83 -8.62 -15.66
CA GLY A 41 -2.31 -7.66 -14.69
C GLY A 41 -1.32 -8.25 -13.69
N ALA A 42 -1.01 -9.55 -13.78
CA ALA A 42 -0.06 -10.24 -12.91
C ALA A 42 1.41 -9.95 -13.24
N MET A 43 1.68 -9.11 -14.25
CA MET A 43 3.03 -8.72 -14.63
C MET A 43 3.64 -7.76 -13.59
N LYS A 44 4.40 -8.34 -12.65
CA LYS A 44 5.11 -7.62 -11.58
C LYS A 44 6.21 -6.66 -12.07
N GLY A 45 6.68 -6.84 -13.31
CA GLY A 45 7.84 -6.14 -13.88
C GLY A 45 7.63 -4.65 -14.20
N ALA A 46 6.40 -4.17 -14.13
CA ALA A 46 6.08 -2.76 -14.23
C ALA A 46 5.37 -2.30 -12.95
N TYR A 47 5.59 -1.03 -12.59
CA TYR A 47 4.81 -0.35 -11.57
C TYR A 47 3.73 0.48 -12.27
N ASN A 48 2.54 -0.10 -12.41
CA ASN A 48 1.46 0.41 -13.26
C ASN A 48 0.28 0.94 -12.43
N ALA A 49 -0.80 1.32 -13.12
CA ALA A 49 -2.01 1.85 -12.49
C ALA A 49 -2.61 0.91 -11.42
N SER A 50 -2.57 -0.40 -11.64
CA SER A 50 -3.05 -1.39 -10.67
C SER A 50 -2.16 -1.44 -9.43
N ASP A 51 -0.84 -1.30 -9.56
CA ASP A 51 0.07 -1.22 -8.40
C ASP A 51 -0.16 0.06 -7.59
N LEU A 52 -0.33 1.21 -8.27
CA LEU A 52 -0.66 2.48 -7.63
C LEU A 52 -1.98 2.39 -6.85
N ASN A 53 -3.02 1.87 -7.48
CA ASN A 53 -4.34 1.70 -6.86
C ASN A 53 -4.27 0.76 -5.66
N ARG A 54 -3.57 -0.38 -5.79
CA ARG A 54 -3.42 -1.36 -4.70
C ARG A 54 -2.75 -0.73 -3.47
N VAL A 55 -1.72 0.07 -3.66
CA VAL A 55 -1.07 0.79 -2.55
C VAL A 55 -1.97 1.87 -1.95
N ILE A 56 -2.71 2.63 -2.76
CA ILE A 56 -3.68 3.61 -2.24
C ILE A 56 -4.75 2.91 -1.39
N GLU A 57 -5.26 1.77 -1.85
CA GLU A 57 -6.22 0.96 -1.09
C GLU A 57 -5.61 0.42 0.21
N ALA A 58 -4.35 -0.03 0.19
CA ALA A 58 -3.63 -0.47 1.38
C ALA A 58 -3.42 0.67 2.40
N VAL A 59 -3.04 1.86 1.94
CA VAL A 59 -2.94 3.07 2.78
C VAL A 59 -4.29 3.42 3.39
N ASN A 60 -5.36 3.39 2.61
CA ASN A 60 -6.72 3.68 3.09
C ASN A 60 -7.19 2.65 4.13
N TYR A 61 -6.91 1.37 3.88
CA TYR A 61 -7.18 0.29 4.82
C TYR A 61 -6.43 0.50 6.15
N LEU A 62 -5.11 0.71 6.10
CA LEU A 62 -4.29 0.93 7.30
C LEU A 62 -4.71 2.19 8.05
N THR A 63 -5.07 3.26 7.34
CA THR A 63 -5.64 4.47 7.95
C THR A 63 -6.88 4.14 8.79
N GLY A 64 -7.77 3.30 8.28
CA GLY A 64 -8.93 2.80 9.03
C GLY A 64 -8.55 1.98 10.27
N VAL A 65 -7.50 1.15 10.17
CA VAL A 65 -6.97 0.39 11.32
C VAL A 65 -6.41 1.35 12.39
N PHE A 66 -5.59 2.33 12.02
CA PHE A 66 -5.11 3.35 12.96
C PHE A 66 -6.25 4.09 13.64
N GLN A 67 -7.27 4.51 12.88
CA GLN A 67 -8.45 5.20 13.40
C GLN A 67 -9.23 4.33 14.39
N SER A 68 -9.32 3.01 14.16
CA SER A 68 -9.95 2.08 15.11
C SER A 68 -9.23 2.01 16.46
N TYR A 69 -7.94 2.34 16.49
CA TYR A 69 -7.14 2.49 17.70
C TYR A 69 -7.11 3.93 18.24
N GLY A 70 -7.88 4.86 17.65
CA GLY A 70 -7.93 6.26 18.07
C GLY A 70 -6.81 7.15 17.52
N TYR A 71 -5.99 6.64 16.59
CA TYR A 71 -4.94 7.41 15.92
C TYR A 71 -5.44 7.99 14.60
N ALA A 72 -5.14 9.27 14.36
CA ALA A 72 -5.39 9.92 13.08
C ALA A 72 -4.05 10.20 12.39
N PRO A 73 -3.55 9.27 11.55
CA PRO A 73 -2.31 9.52 10.82
C PRO A 73 -2.54 10.67 9.83
N GLY A 74 -1.51 11.49 9.59
CA GLY A 74 -1.56 12.68 8.73
C GLY A 74 -1.69 12.40 7.23
N VAL A 75 -2.43 11.36 6.85
CA VAL A 75 -2.65 10.90 5.48
C VAL A 75 -3.61 11.86 4.77
N SER A 76 -3.23 12.26 3.56
CA SER A 76 -4.09 13.00 2.63
C SER A 76 -4.93 12.03 1.80
N GLN A 77 -6.23 12.32 1.63
CA GLN A 77 -7.12 11.45 0.87
C GLN A 77 -6.68 11.27 -0.58
N GLN A 78 -6.66 10.02 -1.04
CA GLN A 78 -6.46 9.64 -2.44
C GLN A 78 -7.45 8.55 -2.82
N THR A 79 -7.98 8.63 -4.05
CA THR A 79 -8.86 7.63 -4.64
C THR A 79 -8.02 6.66 -5.48
N ALA A 80 -8.36 5.38 -5.42
CA ALA A 80 -7.75 4.33 -6.23
C ALA A 80 -8.47 4.20 -7.58
N ASP A 81 -8.32 5.20 -8.45
CA ASP A 81 -8.99 5.28 -9.75
C ASP A 81 -8.03 5.48 -10.94
N TRP A 82 -6.73 5.20 -10.75
CA TRP A 82 -5.75 5.27 -11.83
C TRP A 82 -6.12 4.28 -12.93
N SER A 83 -6.12 4.78 -14.18
CA SER A 83 -6.36 3.96 -15.37
C SER A 83 -5.11 3.78 -16.21
N VAL A 84 -5.07 2.70 -16.99
CA VAL A 84 -3.95 2.40 -17.88
C VAL A 84 -3.77 3.54 -18.89
N GLY A 85 -2.55 4.08 -18.97
CA GLY A 85 -2.21 5.19 -19.87
C GLY A 85 -2.33 6.58 -19.25
N GLN A 86 -2.85 6.70 -18.02
CA GLN A 86 -2.71 7.94 -17.25
C GLN A 86 -1.29 8.11 -16.75
N THR A 87 -0.80 9.35 -16.82
CA THR A 87 0.53 9.73 -16.31
C THR A 87 0.34 10.51 -15.01
N PRO A 88 0.79 9.98 -13.86
CA PRO A 88 0.75 10.71 -12.61
C PRO A 88 1.59 11.98 -12.64
N THR A 89 1.07 13.07 -12.06
CA THR A 89 1.86 14.27 -11.84
C THR A 89 2.85 14.08 -10.69
N GLN A 90 3.94 14.84 -10.69
CA GLN A 90 4.92 14.80 -9.60
C GLN A 90 4.30 15.11 -8.23
N SER A 91 3.36 16.06 -8.18
CA SER A 91 2.66 16.42 -6.94
C SER A 91 1.81 15.25 -6.41
N GLN A 92 1.10 14.52 -7.28
CA GLN A 92 0.34 13.33 -6.86
C GLN A 92 1.26 12.23 -6.30
N MET A 93 2.45 12.06 -6.88
CA MET A 93 3.44 11.10 -6.41
C MET A 93 4.14 11.51 -5.10
N GLN A 94 4.26 12.81 -4.83
CA GLN A 94 4.71 13.31 -3.53
C GLN A 94 3.67 13.03 -2.45
N VAL A 95 2.38 13.26 -2.73
CA VAL A 95 1.30 12.90 -1.80
C VAL A 95 1.27 11.40 -1.55
N TYR A 96 1.45 10.59 -2.59
CA TYR A 96 1.48 9.14 -2.51
C TYR A 96 2.56 8.62 -1.55
N LEU A 97 3.81 9.08 -1.68
CA LEU A 97 4.88 8.71 -0.76
C LEU A 97 4.70 9.36 0.62
N GLY A 98 4.22 10.60 0.67
CA GLY A 98 3.93 11.31 1.91
C GLY A 98 2.87 10.61 2.77
N ASN A 99 1.89 9.95 2.14
CA ASN A 99 0.90 9.15 2.83
C ASN A 99 1.52 7.90 3.49
N VAL A 100 2.42 7.20 2.78
CA VAL A 100 3.15 6.07 3.38
C VAL A 100 4.03 6.55 4.54
N GLN A 101 4.74 7.66 4.36
CA GLN A 101 5.55 8.28 5.42
C GLN A 101 4.68 8.66 6.63
N ALA A 102 3.50 9.24 6.43
CA ALA A 102 2.59 9.62 7.51
C ALA A 102 2.12 8.41 8.33
N LEU A 103 1.96 7.23 7.72
CA LEU A 103 1.68 5.98 8.43
C LEU A 103 2.90 5.49 9.21
N MET A 104 4.10 5.59 8.64
CA MET A 104 5.35 5.25 9.35
C MET A 104 5.55 6.16 10.57
N ASP A 105 5.34 7.47 10.42
CA ASP A 105 5.51 8.46 11.48
C ASP A 105 4.51 8.26 12.63
N ALA A 106 3.32 7.71 12.33
CA ALA A 106 2.35 7.33 13.36
C ALA A 106 2.87 6.21 14.29
N LEU A 107 3.89 5.46 13.86
CA LEU A 107 4.63 4.47 14.64
C LEU A 107 6.12 4.84 14.76
N ALA A 108 6.44 6.10 15.10
CA ALA A 108 7.80 6.64 15.10
C ALA A 108 8.87 5.84 15.89
N GLU A 109 8.48 4.97 16.83
CA GLU A 109 9.41 4.12 17.60
C GLU A 109 9.71 2.77 16.95
N VAL A 110 9.06 2.47 15.82
CA VAL A 110 9.20 1.20 15.11
C VAL A 110 10.28 1.29 14.04
N GLN A 111 11.09 0.24 13.94
CA GLN A 111 12.07 0.11 12.87
C GLN A 111 11.49 -0.70 11.71
N PHE A 112 11.48 -0.09 10.52
CA PHE A 112 11.13 -0.77 9.28
C PHE A 112 12.37 -1.41 8.65
N SER A 113 12.19 -2.56 8.00
CA SER A 113 13.29 -3.26 7.31
C SER A 113 13.63 -2.64 5.95
N ALA A 114 12.65 -1.93 5.36
CA ALA A 114 12.75 -1.28 4.07
C ALA A 114 12.80 0.24 4.19
N GLU A 115 13.55 0.88 3.29
CA GLU A 115 13.64 2.34 3.21
C GLU A 115 12.65 2.88 2.18
N LEU A 116 11.85 3.87 2.58
CA LEU A 116 10.93 4.56 1.69
C LEU A 116 11.74 5.33 0.63
N PRO A 117 11.49 5.12 -0.67
CA PRO A 117 12.16 5.87 -1.71
C PRO A 117 11.82 7.36 -1.58
N GLN A 118 12.81 8.21 -1.81
CA GLN A 118 12.66 9.68 -1.73
C GLN A 118 11.84 10.27 -2.89
N SER A 119 11.64 9.50 -3.97
CA SER A 119 10.93 9.94 -5.17
C SER A 119 10.39 8.74 -5.95
N MET A 120 9.25 8.97 -6.62
CA MET A 120 8.70 8.05 -7.63
C MET A 120 9.37 8.21 -9.01
N ALA A 121 10.20 9.24 -9.19
CA ALA A 121 10.95 9.43 -10.44
C ALA A 121 12.01 8.33 -10.59
N LEU A 122 11.99 7.64 -11.73
CA LEU A 122 12.89 6.51 -12.02
C LEU A 122 12.83 5.41 -10.94
N LEU A 123 11.63 5.13 -10.42
CA LEU A 123 11.42 4.10 -9.40
C LEU A 123 12.00 2.74 -9.86
N SER A 124 12.90 2.20 -9.06
CA SER A 124 13.45 0.86 -9.28
C SER A 124 12.47 -0.21 -8.77
N TYR A 125 12.63 -1.45 -9.24
CA TYR A 125 11.84 -2.57 -8.70
C TYR A 125 12.05 -2.76 -7.18
N ALA A 126 13.26 -2.46 -6.67
CA ALA A 126 13.55 -2.48 -5.25
C ALA A 126 12.81 -1.35 -4.51
N GLY A 127 12.77 -0.14 -5.06
CA GLY A 127 11.98 0.96 -4.50
C GLY A 127 10.48 0.65 -4.45
N ALA A 128 9.95 0.01 -5.50
CA ALA A 128 8.57 -0.46 -5.53
C ALA A 128 8.30 -1.52 -4.45
N ASN A 129 9.21 -2.50 -4.30
CA ASN A 129 9.11 -3.50 -3.23
C ASN A 129 9.15 -2.85 -1.85
N ASN A 130 10.03 -1.88 -1.63
CA ASN A 130 10.15 -1.21 -0.34
C ASN A 130 8.84 -0.50 0.07
N ILE A 131 8.18 0.19 -0.87
CA ILE A 131 6.88 0.84 -0.61
C ILE A 131 5.86 -0.18 -0.10
N GLU A 132 5.70 -1.30 -0.80
CA GLU A 132 4.71 -2.32 -0.44
C GLU A 132 5.12 -3.09 0.82
N GLN A 133 6.41 -3.33 1.03
CA GLN A 133 6.96 -4.02 2.20
C GLN A 133 6.74 -3.22 3.49
N ILE A 134 6.88 -1.89 3.43
CA ILE A 134 6.56 -1.00 4.56
C ILE A 134 5.09 -1.16 4.98
N LEU A 135 4.16 -1.26 4.03
CA LEU A 135 2.72 -1.42 4.32
C LEU A 135 2.41 -2.78 4.95
N VAL A 136 3.09 -3.85 4.49
CA VAL A 136 3.00 -5.18 5.11
C VAL A 136 3.52 -5.14 6.55
N GLU A 137 4.64 -4.48 6.79
CA GLU A 137 5.21 -4.33 8.14
C GLU A 137 4.30 -3.50 9.05
N LEU A 138 3.73 -2.40 8.56
CA LEU A 138 2.75 -1.59 9.29
C LEU A 138 1.57 -2.44 9.78
N ASP A 139 0.98 -3.27 8.91
CA ASP A 139 -0.11 -4.18 9.29
C ASP A 139 0.32 -5.19 10.36
N ALA A 140 1.51 -5.76 10.22
CA ALA A 140 2.07 -6.71 11.18
C ALA A 140 2.30 -6.05 12.56
N TYR A 141 2.84 -4.84 12.61
CA TYR A 141 3.04 -4.09 13.85
C TYR A 141 1.71 -3.74 14.52
N LEU A 142 0.74 -3.22 13.77
CA LEU A 142 -0.59 -2.89 14.30
C LEU A 142 -1.31 -4.14 14.85
N THR A 143 -1.18 -5.27 14.17
CA THR A 143 -1.73 -6.55 14.64
C THR A 143 -1.05 -7.03 15.92
N ALA A 144 0.28 -6.94 16.00
CA ALA A 144 1.04 -7.30 17.20
C ALA A 144 0.69 -6.40 18.39
N MET A 145 0.58 -5.08 18.18
CA MET A 145 0.17 -4.12 19.21
C MET A 145 -1.21 -4.46 19.75
N GLY A 146 -2.21 -4.68 18.88
CA GLY A 146 -3.55 -5.12 19.29
C GLY A 146 -3.52 -6.40 20.15
N GLY A 147 -2.67 -7.36 19.79
CA GLY A 147 -2.46 -8.59 20.56
C GLY A 147 -1.84 -8.36 21.94
N VAL A 148 -0.91 -7.40 22.08
CA VAL A 148 -0.32 -7.02 23.38
C VAL A 148 -1.35 -6.37 24.27
N PHE A 149 -2.17 -5.44 23.76
CA PHE A 149 -3.22 -4.77 24.56
C PHE A 149 -4.20 -5.77 25.18
N ILE A 150 -4.65 -6.76 24.41
CA ILE A 150 -5.54 -7.83 24.89
C ILE A 150 -4.86 -8.66 25.99
N ARG A 151 -3.58 -9.03 25.82
CA ARG A 151 -2.82 -9.83 26.80
C ARG A 151 -2.48 -9.06 28.07
N ALA A 152 -2.27 -7.75 27.98
CA ALA A 152 -1.99 -6.88 29.11
C ALA A 152 -3.24 -6.57 29.96
N GLY A 153 -4.42 -7.08 29.57
CA GLY A 153 -5.66 -6.87 30.30
C GLY A 153 -6.17 -5.43 30.25
N MET A 154 -5.67 -4.62 29.31
CA MET A 154 -6.21 -3.29 29.03
C MET A 154 -7.53 -3.46 28.27
N PRO A 155 -8.70 -3.25 28.89
CA PRO A 155 -9.97 -3.30 28.19
C PRO A 155 -9.95 -2.16 27.17
N TRP A 156 -10.34 -2.45 25.94
CA TRP A 156 -10.54 -1.42 24.93
C TRP A 156 -11.53 -0.41 25.51
N ALA A 157 -11.07 0.80 25.81
CA ALA A 157 -11.95 1.87 26.22
C ALA A 157 -12.81 2.24 25.01
N TYR A 158 -13.96 1.59 24.89
CA TYR A 158 -15.04 2.05 24.03
C TYR A 158 -15.47 3.40 24.62
N ALA A 159 -14.90 4.51 24.14
CA ALA A 159 -15.46 5.83 24.38
C ALA A 159 -16.74 5.94 23.55
N GLY A 160 -17.76 5.17 23.94
CA GLY A 160 -19.12 5.32 23.43
C GLY A 160 -19.65 6.64 23.97
N ASN A 161 -20.07 7.50 23.06
CA ASN A 161 -20.75 8.75 23.36
C ASN A 161 -21.83 8.51 24.44
N GLU A 162 -21.82 9.33 25.50
CA GLU A 162 -22.83 9.28 26.55
C GLU A 162 -24.23 9.44 25.94
N VAL A 163 -25.06 8.39 26.02
CA VAL A 163 -26.50 8.52 25.84
C VAL A 163 -27.03 9.16 27.12
N TYR A 164 -27.20 10.49 27.10
CA TYR A 164 -27.97 11.19 28.12
C TYR A 164 -29.41 10.70 28.07
N VAL A 165 -29.78 9.79 28.97
CA VAL A 165 -31.19 9.51 29.26
C VAL A 165 -31.63 10.56 30.27
N ALA A 166 -32.37 11.57 29.80
CA ALA A 166 -33.12 12.45 30.69
C ALA A 166 -34.21 11.60 31.37
N ASN A 167 -34.19 11.54 32.69
CA ASN A 167 -35.29 10.99 33.47
C ASN A 167 -36.33 12.09 33.63
N ASP A 168 -37.48 11.95 32.96
CA ASP A 168 -38.73 12.65 33.30
C ASP A 168 -39.48 11.88 34.40
#